data_AF-A0A352B1J3-F1
#
_entry.id   AF-A0A352B1J3-F1
#
_cell.length_a   1.000
_cell.length_b   1.000
_cell.length_c   1.000
_cell.angle_alpha   90.00
_cell.angle_beta   90.00
_cell.angle_gamma   90.00
#
_symmetry.space_group_name_H-M   'P 1'
#
loop_
_entity.id
_entity.type
_entity.pdbx_description
1 polymer ?
#
loop_
_entity_poly.entity_id
_entity_poly.type
_entity_poly.pdbx_seq_one_letter_code
_entity_poly.pdbx_strand_id
1 'polypeptide(L)'
;ALELYKLVGRENVMIKIPATINGLSAITAVTAAGISVNVTLIFSLDRYDRVIDAYLDGLEQAKANGHDISKIHSVASFFVSRVDTEVDARLEALGRPELKSKAALANAQLAYKLFLERFTGARWEALEAAGANLQRPLMASTGVKDPSLPDTLYVTELVSANVVNTMPEKTMMATADHGVIPAESIKSSFGQAQEFLGALAEAGIDLDEVTLQLEKEGVEKFIVSWNELVETVANSLKAAS
;
A
#
# COMPACT_ATOMS: atom_id res chain seq x y z
N ALA A 1 7.32 12.66 -12.93
CA ALA A 1 8.20 11.72 -12.19
C ALA A 1 9.68 12.06 -12.42
N LEU A 2 10.17 11.98 -13.66
CA LEU A 2 11.58 12.26 -13.99
C LEU A 2 12.03 13.68 -13.58
N GLU A 3 11.18 14.69 -13.81
CA GLU A 3 11.46 16.07 -13.40
C GLU A 3 11.64 16.19 -11.87
N LEU A 4 10.73 15.58 -11.09
CA LEU A 4 10.82 15.56 -9.62
C LEU A 4 12.09 14.86 -9.13
N TYR A 5 12.43 13.71 -9.73
CA TYR A 5 13.64 12.97 -9.39
C TYR A 5 14.89 13.83 -9.64
N LYS A 6 14.96 14.47 -10.81
CA LYS A 6 16.06 15.38 -11.18
C LYS A 6 16.14 16.59 -10.25
N LEU A 7 15.00 17.17 -9.89
CA LEU A 7 14.93 18.34 -9.02
C LEU A 7 15.43 18.02 -7.60
N VAL A 8 15.05 16.86 -7.04
CA VAL A 8 15.51 16.43 -5.72
C VAL A 8 17.00 16.07 -5.73
N GLY A 9 17.46 15.37 -6.78
CA GLY A 9 18.89 15.07 -6.95
C GLY A 9 19.49 14.25 -5.80
N ARG A 10 18.74 13.26 -5.29
CA ARG A 10 19.19 12.34 -4.23
C ARG A 10 18.78 10.91 -4.57
N GLU A 11 19.70 9.96 -4.42
CA GLU A 11 19.47 8.55 -4.78
C GLU A 11 18.41 7.87 -3.89
N ASN A 12 18.21 8.34 -2.65
CA ASN A 12 17.25 7.77 -1.71
C ASN A 12 15.81 8.30 -1.86
N VAL A 13 15.53 9.16 -2.86
CA VAL A 13 14.16 9.64 -3.11
C VAL A 13 13.34 8.55 -3.80
N MET A 14 12.09 8.39 -3.37
CA MET A 14 11.09 7.61 -4.09
C MET A 14 10.03 8.53 -4.68
N ILE A 15 9.71 8.36 -5.96
CA ILE A 15 8.59 9.07 -6.57
C ILE A 15 7.31 8.30 -6.26
N LYS A 16 6.33 8.98 -5.65
CA LYS A 16 5.06 8.36 -5.29
C LYS A 16 4.11 8.38 -6.48
N ILE A 17 3.64 7.20 -6.92
CA ILE A 17 2.75 7.06 -8.08
C ILE A 17 1.52 6.24 -7.65
N PRO A 18 0.28 6.73 -7.86
CA PRO A 18 -0.91 5.99 -7.49
C PRO A 18 -1.11 4.79 -8.44
N ALA A 19 -1.55 3.66 -7.89
CA ALA A 19 -1.86 2.43 -8.60
C ALA A 19 -3.20 2.49 -9.33
N THR A 20 -3.51 3.60 -10.00
CA THR A 20 -4.66 3.63 -10.92
C THR A 20 -4.32 2.80 -12.16
N ILE A 21 -5.33 2.44 -12.97
CA ILE A 21 -5.10 1.70 -14.23
C ILE A 21 -4.03 2.38 -15.10
N ASN A 22 -4.11 3.71 -15.24
CA ASN A 22 -3.12 4.51 -15.97
C ASN A 22 -1.79 4.65 -15.22
N GLY A 23 -1.82 4.60 -13.89
CA GLY A 23 -0.63 4.66 -13.04
C GLY A 23 0.28 3.43 -13.19
N LEU A 24 -0.27 2.25 -13.51
CA LEU A 24 0.50 1.03 -13.70
C LEU A 24 1.57 1.18 -14.80
N SER A 25 1.20 1.71 -15.97
CA SER A 25 2.17 1.93 -17.06
C SER A 25 3.22 2.98 -16.68
N ALA A 26 2.86 3.99 -15.88
CA ALA A 26 3.80 4.96 -15.35
C ALA A 26 4.77 4.34 -14.34
N ILE A 27 4.32 3.42 -13.49
CA ILE A 27 5.18 2.69 -12.54
C ILE A 27 6.24 1.89 -13.30
N THR A 28 5.84 1.14 -14.33
CA THR A 28 6.76 0.41 -15.20
C THR A 28 7.77 1.36 -15.84
N ALA A 29 7.31 2.42 -16.50
CA ALA A 29 8.18 3.34 -17.23
C ALA A 29 9.18 4.08 -16.33
N VAL A 30 8.76 4.47 -15.11
CA VAL A 30 9.63 5.16 -14.15
C VAL A 30 10.66 4.20 -13.56
N THR A 31 10.25 2.98 -13.24
CA THR A 31 11.17 1.92 -12.80
C THR A 31 12.18 1.59 -13.90
N ALA A 32 11.72 1.46 -15.15
CA ALA A 32 12.55 1.23 -16.34
C ALA A 32 13.57 2.33 -16.62
N ALA A 33 13.34 3.54 -16.11
CA ALA A 33 14.27 4.67 -16.16
C ALA A 33 15.28 4.69 -14.99
N GLY A 34 15.31 3.64 -14.16
CA GLY A 34 16.23 3.52 -13.03
C GLY A 34 15.79 4.29 -11.77
N ILE A 35 14.51 4.68 -11.67
CA ILE A 35 14.02 5.52 -10.56
C ILE A 35 13.22 4.67 -9.57
N SER A 36 13.52 4.82 -8.28
CA SER A 36 12.78 4.17 -7.19
C SER A 36 11.36 4.72 -7.04
N VAL A 37 10.38 3.84 -6.90
CA VAL A 37 8.94 4.19 -6.88
C VAL A 37 8.27 3.73 -5.59
N ASN A 38 7.54 4.65 -4.95
CA ASN A 38 6.55 4.30 -3.93
C ASN A 38 5.18 4.21 -4.61
N VAL A 39 4.68 3.00 -4.80
CA VAL A 39 3.34 2.80 -5.36
C VAL A 39 2.31 3.05 -4.26
N THR A 40 1.22 3.78 -4.53
CA THR A 40 0.22 4.15 -3.52
C THR A 40 -1.22 3.91 -3.96
N LEU A 41 -2.18 4.02 -3.03
CA LEU A 41 -3.62 3.79 -3.28
C LEU A 41 -3.90 2.35 -3.74
N ILE A 42 -3.24 1.39 -3.10
CA ILE A 42 -3.52 -0.04 -3.31
C ILE A 42 -4.51 -0.48 -2.23
N PHE A 43 -5.66 -0.98 -2.64
CA PHE A 43 -6.73 -1.42 -1.73
C PHE A 43 -7.12 -2.89 -1.92
N SER A 44 -6.97 -3.43 -3.14
CA SER A 44 -7.34 -4.80 -3.48
C SER A 44 -6.14 -5.68 -3.79
N LEU A 45 -6.33 -6.99 -3.63
CA LEU A 45 -5.35 -8.01 -4.02
C LEU A 45 -5.12 -8.00 -5.54
N ASP A 46 -6.17 -7.88 -6.36
CA ASP A 46 -6.05 -7.73 -7.81
C ASP A 46 -5.17 -6.54 -8.19
N ARG A 47 -5.42 -5.37 -7.58
CA ARG A 47 -4.60 -4.20 -7.87
C ARG A 47 -3.16 -4.41 -7.44
N TYR A 48 -2.95 -5.04 -6.30
CA TYR A 48 -1.59 -5.32 -5.83
C TYR A 48 -0.84 -6.29 -6.76
N ASP A 49 -1.52 -7.33 -7.24
CA ASP A 49 -0.98 -8.29 -8.20
C ASP A 49 -0.46 -7.60 -9.48
N ARG A 50 -1.25 -6.67 -10.01
CA ARG A 50 -0.91 -5.85 -11.18
C ARG A 50 0.20 -4.84 -10.91
N VAL A 51 0.31 -4.34 -9.67
CA VAL A 51 1.43 -3.48 -9.25
C VAL A 51 2.74 -4.26 -9.22
N ILE A 52 2.70 -5.52 -8.76
CA ILE A 52 3.88 -6.38 -8.78
C ILE A 52 4.31 -6.66 -10.23
N ASP A 53 3.37 -6.96 -11.13
CA ASP A 53 3.69 -7.13 -12.56
C ASP A 53 4.34 -5.89 -13.15
N ALA A 54 3.76 -4.71 -12.89
CA ALA A 54 4.30 -3.45 -13.39
C ALA A 54 5.73 -3.18 -12.89
N TYR A 55 6.05 -3.59 -11.66
CA TYR A 55 7.39 -3.49 -11.09
C TYR A 55 8.37 -4.47 -11.74
N LEU A 56 7.99 -5.73 -11.91
CA LEU A 56 8.83 -6.74 -12.56
C LEU A 56 9.11 -6.37 -14.02
N ASP A 57 8.10 -5.94 -14.78
CA ASP A 57 8.25 -5.40 -16.14
C ASP A 57 9.23 -4.22 -16.15
N GLY A 58 9.12 -3.35 -15.16
CA GLY A 58 9.97 -2.17 -15.01
C GLY A 58 11.43 -2.53 -14.76
N LEU A 59 11.70 -3.53 -13.91
CA LEU A 59 13.04 -4.04 -13.66
C LEU A 59 13.66 -4.72 -14.88
N GLU A 60 12.87 -5.52 -15.61
CA GLU A 60 13.30 -6.16 -16.85
C GLU A 60 13.73 -5.13 -17.90
N GLN A 61 12.92 -4.07 -18.08
CA GLN A 61 13.23 -2.96 -18.97
C GLN A 61 14.43 -2.14 -18.46
N ALA A 62 14.53 -1.87 -17.16
CA ALA A 62 15.66 -1.16 -16.58
C ALA A 62 16.98 -1.89 -16.87
N LYS A 63 16.99 -3.22 -16.66
CA LYS A 63 18.13 -4.07 -16.98
C LYS A 63 18.47 -4.03 -18.47
N ALA A 64 17.48 -4.15 -19.34
CA ALA A 64 17.67 -4.07 -20.79
C ALA A 64 18.21 -2.69 -21.26
N ASN A 65 17.82 -1.62 -20.56
CA ASN A 65 18.28 -0.25 -20.79
C ASN A 65 19.68 0.02 -20.21
N GLY A 66 20.31 -0.96 -19.55
CA GLY A 66 21.64 -0.83 -18.96
C GLY A 66 21.67 -0.13 -17.60
N HIS A 67 20.54 0.01 -16.92
CA HIS A 67 20.50 0.51 -15.55
C HIS A 67 20.95 -0.56 -14.55
N ASP A 68 21.66 -0.12 -13.51
CA ASP A 68 22.00 -0.95 -12.35
C ASP A 68 20.74 -1.16 -11.48
N ILE A 69 20.07 -2.30 -11.69
CA ILE A 69 18.82 -2.63 -10.99
C ILE A 69 19.00 -2.86 -9.48
N SER A 70 20.23 -3.04 -9.00
CA SER A 70 20.49 -3.16 -7.56
C SER A 70 20.28 -1.86 -6.79
N LYS A 71 20.24 -0.73 -7.50
CA LYS A 71 19.95 0.59 -6.93
C LYS A 71 18.46 0.95 -6.97
N ILE A 72 17.64 0.15 -7.65
CA ILE A 72 16.21 0.42 -7.80
C ILE A 72 15.47 -0.22 -6.63
N HIS A 73 14.81 0.61 -5.83
CA HIS A 73 13.97 0.17 -4.72
C HIS A 73 12.51 0.52 -4.99
N SER A 74 11.61 -0.30 -4.46
CA SER A 74 10.18 0.01 -4.52
C SER A 74 9.45 -0.47 -3.27
N VAL A 75 8.37 0.23 -2.94
CA VAL A 75 7.41 -0.17 -1.92
C VAL A 75 6.00 -0.10 -2.50
N ALA A 76 5.14 -1.03 -2.10
CA ALA A 76 3.74 -1.07 -2.50
C ALA A 76 2.85 -0.68 -1.31
N SER A 77 2.40 0.58 -1.28
CA SER A 77 1.61 1.13 -0.17
C SER A 77 0.16 0.63 -0.21
N PHE A 78 -0.08 -0.45 0.53
CA PHE A 78 -1.36 -1.12 0.72
C PHE A 78 -2.12 -0.49 1.89
N PHE A 79 -3.31 0.05 1.64
CA PHE A 79 -4.06 0.84 2.62
C PHE A 79 -4.89 -0.08 3.53
N VAL A 80 -4.76 0.12 4.85
CA VAL A 80 -5.36 -0.74 5.87
C VAL A 80 -6.65 -0.13 6.40
N SER A 81 -6.58 0.89 7.28
CA SER A 81 -7.73 1.32 8.10
C SER A 81 -8.96 1.80 7.30
N ARG A 82 -8.76 2.25 6.05
CA ARG A 82 -9.86 2.73 5.20
C ARG A 82 -10.82 1.60 4.81
N VAL A 83 -10.32 0.37 4.72
CA VAL A 83 -11.13 -0.81 4.40
C VAL A 83 -12.11 -1.09 5.54
N ASP A 84 -11.63 -1.13 6.79
CA ASP A 84 -12.52 -1.33 7.93
C ASP A 84 -13.56 -0.23 8.04
N THR A 85 -13.21 1.04 7.84
CA THR A 85 -14.21 2.13 7.91
C THR A 85 -15.38 1.94 6.94
N GLU A 86 -15.09 1.56 5.70
CA GLU A 86 -16.14 1.34 4.68
C GLU A 86 -16.91 0.03 4.93
N VAL A 87 -16.19 -1.07 5.21
CA VAL A 87 -16.82 -2.38 5.44
C VAL A 87 -17.68 -2.36 6.70
N ASP A 88 -17.21 -1.75 7.77
CA ASP A 88 -17.93 -1.66 9.04
C ASP A 88 -19.24 -0.88 8.89
N ALA A 89 -19.25 0.21 8.11
CA ALA A 89 -20.47 0.96 7.81
C ALA A 89 -21.49 0.12 7.03
N ARG A 90 -21.03 -0.67 6.06
CA ARG A 90 -21.90 -1.59 5.31
C ARG A 90 -22.43 -2.74 6.18
N LEU A 91 -21.59 -3.29 7.04
CA LEU A 91 -21.97 -4.35 8.00
C LEU A 91 -23.01 -3.86 9.01
N GLU A 92 -22.89 -2.62 9.50
CA GLU A 92 -23.91 -2.01 10.35
C GLU A 92 -25.25 -1.88 9.63
N ALA A 93 -25.25 -1.40 8.39
CA ALA A 93 -26.46 -1.28 7.58
C ALA A 93 -27.14 -2.64 7.30
N LEU A 94 -26.36 -3.72 7.22
CA LEU A 94 -26.85 -5.08 7.04
C LEU A 94 -27.22 -5.79 8.35
N GLY A 95 -27.01 -5.15 9.50
CA GLY A 95 -27.27 -5.75 10.81
C GLY A 95 -26.31 -6.90 11.15
N ARG A 96 -25.05 -6.81 10.70
CA ARG A 96 -23.99 -7.81 10.89
C ARG A 96 -22.78 -7.26 11.69
N PRO A 97 -22.99 -6.64 12.87
CA PRO A 97 -21.91 -6.01 13.63
C PRO A 97 -20.84 -6.99 14.14
N GLU A 98 -21.13 -8.29 14.18
CA GLU A 98 -20.22 -9.35 14.62
C GLU A 98 -18.98 -9.54 13.72
N LEU A 99 -19.06 -9.03 12.49
CA LEU A 99 -17.99 -9.13 11.49
C LEU A 99 -17.10 -7.87 11.41
N LYS A 100 -17.40 -6.83 12.19
CA LYS A 100 -16.67 -5.55 12.12
C LYS A 100 -15.19 -5.67 12.47
N SER A 101 -14.42 -4.70 11.95
CA SER A 101 -13.03 -4.41 12.33
C SER A 101 -12.02 -5.53 12.08
N LYS A 102 -12.32 -6.37 11.08
CA LYS A 102 -11.50 -7.54 10.70
C LYS A 102 -11.10 -7.53 9.22
N ALA A 103 -11.81 -6.77 8.38
CA ALA A 103 -11.65 -6.81 6.93
C ALA A 103 -10.30 -6.22 6.48
N ALA A 104 -9.87 -5.12 7.08
CA ALA A 104 -8.60 -4.49 6.76
C ALA A 104 -7.41 -5.40 7.08
N LEU A 105 -7.42 -6.05 8.26
CA LEU A 105 -6.38 -6.99 8.66
C LEU A 105 -6.35 -8.20 7.75
N ALA A 106 -7.48 -8.86 7.52
CA ALA A 106 -7.56 -10.03 6.65
C ALA A 106 -7.07 -9.70 5.23
N ASN A 107 -7.49 -8.56 4.66
CA ASN A 107 -7.05 -8.11 3.35
C ASN A 107 -5.54 -7.84 3.29
N ALA A 108 -4.98 -7.13 4.28
CA ALA A 108 -3.54 -6.85 4.35
C ALA A 108 -2.68 -8.11 4.57
N GLN A 109 -3.17 -9.07 5.36
CA GLN A 109 -2.51 -10.36 5.58
C GLN A 109 -2.46 -11.16 4.27
N LEU A 110 -3.55 -11.22 3.51
CA LEU A 110 -3.56 -11.88 2.20
C LEU A 110 -2.75 -11.12 1.15
N ALA A 111 -2.61 -9.78 1.26
CA ALA A 111 -1.67 -9.04 0.42
C ALA A 111 -0.22 -9.48 0.66
N TYR A 112 0.17 -9.71 1.93
CA TYR A 112 1.48 -10.27 2.23
C TYR A 112 1.65 -11.71 1.72
N LYS A 113 0.59 -12.54 1.77
CA LYS A 113 0.61 -13.86 1.15
C LYS A 113 0.89 -13.77 -0.35
N LEU A 114 0.17 -12.90 -1.06
CA LEU A 114 0.38 -12.65 -2.49
C LEU A 114 1.81 -12.19 -2.79
N PHE A 115 2.37 -11.30 -1.98
CA PHE A 115 3.78 -10.89 -2.08
C PHE A 115 4.73 -12.09 -2.03
N LEU A 116 4.55 -13.00 -1.06
CA LEU A 116 5.40 -14.19 -0.95
C LEU A 116 5.28 -15.10 -2.17
N GLU A 117 4.08 -15.23 -2.75
CA GLU A 117 3.84 -16.07 -3.92
C GLU A 117 4.46 -15.46 -5.18
N ARG A 118 4.31 -14.14 -5.35
CA ARG A 118 4.70 -13.43 -6.58
C ARG A 118 6.21 -13.16 -6.70
N PHE A 119 6.93 -13.10 -5.59
CA PHE A 119 8.40 -12.98 -5.58
C PHE A 119 9.09 -14.35 -5.44
N THR A 120 8.64 -15.31 -6.26
CA THR A 120 9.25 -16.64 -6.41
C THR A 120 9.24 -17.06 -7.89
N GLY A 121 9.97 -18.12 -8.21
CA GLY A 121 9.98 -18.72 -9.55
C GLY A 121 10.89 -18.01 -10.55
N ALA A 122 11.01 -18.60 -11.75
CA ALA A 122 12.08 -18.30 -12.70
C ALA A 122 12.18 -16.81 -13.10
N ARG A 123 11.04 -16.11 -13.20
CA ARG A 123 11.01 -14.67 -13.54
C ARG A 123 11.70 -13.83 -12.46
N TRP A 124 11.31 -14.03 -11.21
CA TRP A 124 11.90 -13.31 -10.09
C TRP A 124 13.36 -13.73 -9.85
N GLU A 125 13.64 -15.03 -9.85
CA GLU A 125 14.99 -15.57 -9.62
C GLU A 125 16.03 -15.04 -10.63
N ALA A 126 15.63 -14.83 -11.89
CA ALA A 126 16.49 -14.24 -12.91
C ALA A 126 16.79 -12.74 -12.69
N LEU A 127 15.86 -12.00 -12.07
CA LEU A 127 16.04 -10.60 -11.68
C LEU A 127 16.86 -10.49 -10.40
N GLU A 128 16.57 -11.33 -9.40
CA GLU A 128 17.31 -11.42 -8.15
C GLU A 128 18.78 -11.79 -8.39
N ALA A 129 19.06 -12.76 -9.25
CA ALA A 129 20.42 -13.11 -9.67
C ALA A 129 21.16 -11.96 -10.37
N ALA A 130 20.43 -10.99 -10.93
CA ALA A 130 20.96 -9.77 -11.51
C ALA A 130 21.00 -8.59 -10.51
N GLY A 131 20.71 -8.84 -9.24
CA GLY A 131 20.80 -7.88 -8.14
C GLY A 131 19.53 -7.10 -7.84
N ALA A 132 18.37 -7.47 -8.39
CA ALA A 132 17.11 -6.77 -8.13
C ALA A 132 16.70 -6.81 -6.65
N ASN A 133 16.03 -5.75 -6.19
CA ASN A 133 15.44 -5.69 -4.85
C ASN A 133 13.97 -6.14 -4.87
N LEU A 134 13.47 -6.66 -3.74
CA LEU A 134 12.04 -6.92 -3.56
C LEU A 134 11.26 -5.61 -3.54
N GLN A 135 10.08 -5.56 -4.18
CA GLN A 135 9.11 -4.50 -3.88
C GLN A 135 8.37 -4.85 -2.59
N ARG A 136 8.80 -4.22 -1.50
CA ARG A 136 8.29 -4.52 -0.16
C ARG A 136 6.83 -4.06 0.00
N PRO A 137 5.94 -4.89 0.55
CA PRO A 137 4.62 -4.44 0.99
C PRO A 137 4.80 -3.34 2.04
N LEU A 138 4.07 -2.23 1.88
CA LEU A 138 4.06 -1.13 2.82
C LEU A 138 2.64 -0.93 3.36
N MET A 139 2.42 -1.19 4.64
CA MET A 139 1.14 -0.98 5.31
C MET A 139 0.94 0.51 5.54
N ALA A 140 -0.04 1.08 4.84
CA ALA A 140 -0.38 2.50 4.88
C ALA A 140 -1.74 2.75 5.51
N SER A 141 -1.95 3.96 6.01
CA SER A 141 -3.16 4.30 6.76
C SER A 141 -3.38 3.34 7.94
N THR A 142 -2.35 3.14 8.77
CA THR A 142 -2.35 2.20 9.90
C THR A 142 -2.76 2.83 11.23
N GLY A 143 -3.32 4.04 11.20
CA GLY A 143 -3.96 4.64 12.36
C GLY A 143 -5.38 4.11 12.53
N VAL A 144 -5.62 3.45 13.66
CA VAL A 144 -6.92 2.89 14.07
C VAL A 144 -7.98 3.99 14.15
N LYS A 145 -9.20 3.68 13.66
CA LYS A 145 -10.32 4.64 13.58
C LYS A 145 -11.40 4.37 14.61
N ASP A 146 -11.55 3.11 15.02
CA ASP A 146 -12.47 2.71 16.08
C ASP A 146 -11.76 2.81 17.45
N PRO A 147 -12.21 3.68 18.37
CA PRO A 147 -11.59 3.85 19.68
C PRO A 147 -11.77 2.65 20.62
N SER A 148 -12.61 1.66 20.27
CA SER A 148 -12.75 0.41 21.03
C SER A 148 -11.64 -0.60 20.75
N LEU A 149 -10.86 -0.40 19.69
CA LEU A 149 -9.74 -1.24 19.31
C LEU A 149 -8.43 -0.71 19.91
N PRO A 150 -7.43 -1.57 20.15
CA PRO A 150 -6.08 -1.12 20.49
C PRO A 150 -5.55 -0.17 19.41
N ASP A 151 -5.04 1.00 19.79
CA ASP A 151 -4.54 2.01 18.84
C ASP A 151 -3.24 1.57 18.12
N THR A 152 -2.64 0.46 18.56
CA THR A 152 -1.51 -0.25 17.94
C THR A 152 -1.91 -1.41 17.01
N LEU A 153 -3.22 -1.71 16.85
CA LEU A 153 -3.72 -2.92 16.17
C LEU A 153 -3.06 -3.19 14.80
N TYR A 154 -3.12 -2.21 13.89
CA TYR A 154 -2.56 -2.35 12.53
C TYR A 154 -1.03 -2.31 12.48
N VAL A 155 -0.37 -2.22 13.63
CA VAL A 155 1.09 -2.39 13.74
C VAL A 155 1.41 -3.78 14.28
N THR A 156 0.83 -4.16 15.41
CA THR A 156 1.13 -5.43 16.09
C THR A 156 0.64 -6.65 15.30
N GLU A 157 -0.48 -6.52 14.57
CA GLU A 157 -1.08 -7.60 13.78
C GLU A 157 -0.54 -7.68 12.33
N LEU A 158 0.40 -6.81 11.96
CA LEU A 158 0.99 -6.75 10.62
C LEU A 158 2.53 -6.77 10.67
N VAL A 159 3.09 -7.67 11.47
CA VAL A 159 4.55 -7.87 11.61
C VAL A 159 4.98 -9.10 10.83
N SER A 160 5.84 -8.90 9.84
CA SER A 160 6.54 -9.99 9.15
C SER A 160 7.80 -9.47 8.46
N ALA A 161 8.65 -10.38 7.97
CA ALA A 161 9.86 -10.03 7.24
C ALA A 161 9.53 -9.25 5.96
N ASN A 162 10.38 -8.30 5.59
CA ASN A 162 10.27 -7.48 4.37
C ASN A 162 9.03 -6.57 4.28
N VAL A 163 8.28 -6.37 5.36
CA VAL A 163 7.19 -5.39 5.41
C VAL A 163 7.72 -4.01 5.83
N VAL A 164 7.07 -2.95 5.37
CA VAL A 164 7.20 -1.57 5.90
C VAL A 164 5.86 -1.17 6.50
N ASN A 165 5.84 -0.37 7.56
CA ASN A 165 4.62 0.28 8.04
C ASN A 165 4.86 1.79 8.05
N THR A 166 4.03 2.56 7.35
CA THR A 166 4.08 4.03 7.37
C THR A 166 3.03 4.53 8.36
N MET A 167 3.49 4.80 9.57
CA MET A 167 2.62 5.13 10.70
C MET A 167 2.35 6.63 10.75
N PRO A 168 1.09 7.05 11.01
CA PRO A 168 0.84 8.37 11.55
C PRO A 168 1.63 8.56 12.87
N GLU A 169 2.06 9.78 13.16
CA GLU A 169 2.86 10.08 14.36
C GLU A 169 2.22 9.56 15.66
N LYS A 170 0.91 9.75 15.83
CA LYS A 170 0.18 9.24 17.00
C LYS A 170 0.29 7.72 17.16
N THR A 171 0.16 6.96 16.06
CA THR A 171 0.28 5.50 16.08
C THR A 171 1.72 5.06 16.37
N MET A 172 2.70 5.77 15.80
CA MET A 172 4.12 5.51 16.09
C MET A 172 4.42 5.71 17.59
N MET A 173 3.92 6.81 18.18
CA MET A 173 4.11 7.11 19.60
C MET A 173 3.39 6.12 20.51
N ALA A 174 2.15 5.74 20.20
CA ALA A 174 1.41 4.72 20.95
C ALA A 174 2.12 3.35 20.91
N THR A 175 2.59 2.96 19.72
CA THR A 175 3.37 1.72 19.55
C THR A 175 4.67 1.76 20.36
N ALA A 176 5.36 2.90 20.41
CA ALA A 176 6.58 3.06 21.19
C ALA A 176 6.33 3.04 22.71
N ASP A 177 5.19 3.54 23.16
CA ASP A 177 4.80 3.61 24.56
C ASP A 177 4.36 2.23 25.10
N HIS A 178 3.48 1.53 24.39
CA HIS A 178 2.85 0.30 24.90
C HIS A 178 2.58 -0.79 23.85
N GLY A 179 3.19 -0.71 22.66
CA GLY A 179 3.07 -1.75 21.64
C GLY A 179 3.75 -3.06 22.05
N VAL A 180 3.02 -4.17 22.00
CA VAL A 180 3.58 -5.52 22.16
C VAL A 180 3.89 -6.08 20.77
N ILE A 181 5.15 -6.01 20.35
CA ILE A 181 5.57 -6.40 19.00
C ILE A 181 5.90 -7.90 18.96
N PRO A 182 5.10 -8.74 18.27
CA PRO A 182 5.44 -10.14 18.08
C PRO A 182 6.58 -10.31 17.08
N ALA A 183 7.25 -11.46 17.07
CA ALA A 183 8.25 -11.77 16.04
C ALA A 183 7.62 -11.95 14.65
N GLU A 184 6.36 -12.37 14.60
CA GLU A 184 5.57 -12.64 13.39
C GLU A 184 4.08 -12.63 13.77
N SER A 185 3.22 -11.99 12.97
CA SER A 185 1.76 -11.99 13.18
C SER A 185 0.92 -12.16 11.89
N ILE A 186 1.56 -12.26 10.73
CA ILE A 186 0.86 -12.32 9.45
C ILE A 186 0.67 -13.75 8.95
N LYS A 187 1.76 -14.55 8.88
CA LYS A 187 1.77 -15.83 8.15
C LYS A 187 0.85 -16.86 8.77
N SER A 188 0.77 -16.90 10.10
CA SER A 188 -0.15 -17.80 10.82
C SER A 188 -1.63 -17.46 10.60
N SER A 189 -1.92 -16.24 10.16
CA SER A 189 -3.27 -15.70 10.00
C SER A 189 -3.88 -15.98 8.62
N PHE A 190 -3.11 -16.49 7.64
CA PHE A 190 -3.58 -16.67 6.26
C PHE A 190 -4.86 -17.50 6.12
N GLY A 191 -4.97 -18.60 6.86
CA GLY A 191 -6.18 -19.45 6.83
C GLY A 191 -7.41 -18.70 7.34
N GLN A 192 -7.28 -18.08 8.53
CA GLN A 192 -8.36 -17.30 9.15
C GLN A 192 -8.75 -16.08 8.32
N ALA A 193 -7.78 -15.40 7.71
CA ALA A 193 -8.04 -14.27 6.82
C ALA A 193 -8.85 -14.68 5.59
N GLN A 194 -8.50 -15.81 4.97
CA GLN A 194 -9.23 -16.35 3.82
C GLN A 194 -10.66 -16.75 4.18
N GLU A 195 -10.84 -17.46 5.29
CA GLU A 195 -12.15 -17.85 5.82
C GLU A 195 -13.01 -16.62 6.14
N PHE A 196 -12.41 -15.61 6.78
CA PHE A 196 -13.11 -14.37 7.12
C PHE A 196 -13.57 -13.61 5.88
N LEU A 197 -12.74 -13.46 4.85
CA LEU A 197 -13.17 -12.80 3.61
C LEU A 197 -14.28 -13.60 2.89
N GLY A 198 -14.27 -14.93 3.00
CA GLY A 198 -15.39 -15.77 2.55
C GLY A 198 -16.69 -15.48 3.30
N ALA A 199 -16.63 -15.45 4.63
CA ALA A 199 -17.78 -15.11 5.48
C ALA A 199 -18.28 -13.68 5.25
N LEU A 200 -17.38 -12.75 4.93
CA LEU A 200 -17.71 -11.37 4.58
C LEU A 200 -18.52 -11.31 3.27
N ALA A 201 -18.12 -12.09 2.26
CA ALA A 201 -18.87 -12.22 1.01
C ALA A 201 -20.25 -12.88 1.24
N GLU A 202 -20.34 -13.94 2.05
CA GLU A 202 -21.60 -14.57 2.46
C GLU A 202 -22.53 -13.63 3.23
N ALA A 203 -21.96 -12.64 3.94
CA ALA A 203 -22.69 -11.59 4.61
C ALA A 203 -23.23 -10.49 3.68
N GLY A 204 -22.92 -10.57 2.38
CA GLY A 204 -23.38 -9.62 1.36
C GLY A 204 -22.43 -8.45 1.10
N ILE A 205 -21.18 -8.53 1.56
CA ILE A 205 -20.15 -7.52 1.31
C ILE A 205 -19.27 -7.95 0.13
N ASP A 206 -19.36 -7.22 -0.96
CA ASP A 206 -18.43 -7.34 -2.09
C ASP A 206 -17.17 -6.50 -1.83
N LEU A 207 -16.05 -7.16 -1.53
CA LEU A 207 -14.79 -6.48 -1.25
C LEU A 207 -14.19 -5.82 -2.51
N ASP A 208 -14.46 -6.34 -3.70
CA ASP A 208 -13.99 -5.72 -4.95
C ASP A 208 -14.73 -4.41 -5.20
N GLU A 209 -16.04 -4.36 -4.93
CA GLU A 209 -16.82 -3.12 -4.98
C GLU A 209 -16.31 -2.10 -3.96
N VAL A 210 -16.10 -2.52 -2.71
CA VAL A 210 -15.56 -1.68 -1.62
C VAL A 210 -14.21 -1.08 -2.02
N THR A 211 -13.29 -1.91 -2.48
CA THR A 211 -11.92 -1.47 -2.79
C THR A 211 -11.87 -0.59 -4.04
N LEU A 212 -12.75 -0.82 -5.02
CA LEU A 212 -12.92 0.07 -6.18
C LEU A 212 -13.47 1.44 -5.77
N GLN A 213 -14.43 1.49 -4.85
CA GLN A 213 -14.93 2.75 -4.30
C GLN A 213 -13.81 3.49 -3.56
N LEU A 214 -13.06 2.80 -2.70
CA LEU A 214 -11.94 3.38 -1.96
C LEU A 214 -10.82 3.90 -2.87
N GLU A 215 -10.56 3.23 -4.01
CA GLU A 215 -9.64 3.72 -5.04
C GLU A 215 -10.12 5.07 -5.60
N LYS A 216 -11.39 5.16 -6.01
CA LYS A 216 -11.99 6.40 -6.57
C LYS A 216 -11.96 7.54 -5.56
N GLU A 217 -12.46 7.31 -4.35
CA GLU A 217 -12.45 8.31 -3.28
C GLU A 217 -11.02 8.70 -2.88
N GLY A 218 -10.08 7.76 -2.92
CA GLY A 218 -8.68 8.00 -2.63
C GLY A 218 -8.06 8.99 -3.62
N VAL A 219 -8.37 8.85 -4.91
CA VAL A 219 -7.96 9.78 -5.97
C VAL A 219 -8.61 11.14 -5.78
N GLU A 220 -9.92 11.19 -5.55
CA GLU A 220 -10.65 12.45 -5.33
C GLU A 220 -10.11 13.24 -4.13
N LYS A 221 -9.91 12.56 -2.99
CA LYS A 221 -9.33 13.17 -1.78
C LYS A 221 -7.92 13.75 -2.05
N PHE A 222 -7.11 13.09 -2.89
CA PHE A 222 -5.80 13.62 -3.26
C PHE A 222 -5.89 14.84 -4.17
N ILE A 223 -6.84 14.89 -5.10
CA ILE A 223 -7.07 16.06 -5.96
C ILE A 223 -7.52 17.26 -5.11
N VAL A 224 -8.43 17.05 -4.17
CA VAL A 224 -8.90 18.09 -3.25
C VAL A 224 -7.74 18.66 -2.43
N SER A 225 -6.97 17.81 -1.73
CA SER A 225 -5.83 18.27 -0.93
C SER A 225 -4.74 18.96 -1.75
N TRP A 226 -4.57 18.57 -3.03
CA TRP A 226 -3.64 19.26 -3.93
C TRP A 226 -4.12 20.67 -4.28
N ASN A 227 -5.41 20.84 -4.59
CA ASN A 227 -5.98 22.15 -4.89
C ASN A 227 -5.91 23.09 -3.68
N GLU A 228 -6.20 22.58 -2.48
CA GLU A 228 -6.06 23.32 -1.22
C GLU A 228 -4.61 23.81 -1.00
N LEU A 229 -3.62 22.97 -1.29
CA LEU A 229 -2.20 23.35 -1.22
C LEU A 229 -1.88 24.47 -2.23
N VAL A 230 -2.27 24.31 -3.49
CA VAL A 230 -2.03 25.30 -4.55
C VAL A 230 -2.67 26.64 -4.19
N GLU A 231 -3.90 26.63 -3.69
CA GLU A 231 -4.59 27.84 -3.25
C GLU A 231 -3.87 28.52 -2.08
N THR A 232 -3.44 27.74 -1.09
CA THR A 232 -2.69 28.26 0.08
C THR A 232 -1.38 28.93 -0.34
N VAL A 233 -0.63 28.30 -1.25
CA VAL A 233 0.63 28.86 -1.79
C VAL A 233 0.34 30.12 -2.62
N ALA A 234 -0.68 30.10 -3.47
CA ALA A 234 -1.05 31.27 -4.28
C ALA A 234 -1.47 32.47 -3.41
N ASN A 235 -2.23 32.23 -2.35
CA ASN A 235 -2.62 33.27 -1.39
C ASN A 235 -1.41 33.83 -0.63
N SER A 236 -0.47 32.97 -0.24
CA SER A 236 0.78 33.38 0.42
C SER A 236 1.66 34.23 -0.50
N LEU A 237 1.77 33.87 -1.78
CA LEU A 237 2.51 34.65 -2.79
C LEU A 237 1.88 36.03 -3.04
N LYS A 238 0.54 36.10 -3.13
CA LYS A 238 -0.19 37.37 -3.28
C LYS A 238 -0.06 38.27 -2.07
N ALA A 239 -0.01 37.70 -0.86
CA ALA A 239 0.18 38.46 0.38
C ALA A 239 1.61 39.01 0.52
N ALA A 240 2.58 38.38 -0.14
CA ALA A 240 3.99 38.77 -0.13
C ALA A 240 4.38 39.72 -1.29
N SER A 241 3.48 39.93 -2.26
CA SER A 241 3.64 40.86 -3.40
C SER A 241 2.97 42.21 -3.13
#